data_AF-A0A1X7SMG2-F1
#
_entry.id   AF-A0A1X7SMG2-F1
#
_cell.length_a   1.000
_cell.length_b   1.000
_cell.length_c   1.000
_cell.angle_alpha   90.00
_cell.angle_beta   90.00
_cell.angle_gamma   90.00
#
_symmetry.space_group_name_H-M   'P 1'
#
loop_
_entity.id
_entity.type
_entity.pdbx_description
1 polymer ?
#
loop_
_entity_poly.entity_id
_entity_poly.type
_entity_poly.pdbx_seq_one_letter_code
_entity_poly.pdbx_strand_id
1 'polypeptide(L)'
;MATPCVLWCLVLADLILLSSGAELVQTSPSYTPLCPGDRLVLTCTTTTGAAFWKIPGHDNQAEEILGPTTIEGLMLNVTNKDGNTVTSTGIYQSISVSLNGSQVSCARENSIIDPQFVTITINITGIFIINSHIPIIPINNRSTSSCD
;
A
#
# COMPACT_ATOMS: atom_id res chain seq x y z
N MET A 1 16.42 -11.09 -30.16
CA MET A 1 15.78 -10.01 -30.95
C MET A 1 14.66 -9.45 -30.09
N ALA A 2 14.93 -8.42 -29.29
CA ALA A 2 13.89 -7.79 -28.49
C ALA A 2 12.93 -7.08 -29.46
N THR A 3 11.68 -7.50 -29.47
CA THR A 3 10.62 -6.92 -30.29
C THR A 3 10.51 -5.43 -29.96
N PRO A 4 10.44 -4.53 -30.96
CA PRO A 4 10.40 -3.07 -30.75
C PRO A 4 9.24 -2.61 -29.84
N CYS A 5 8.21 -3.44 -29.69
CA CYS A 5 7.12 -3.25 -28.74
C CYS A 5 7.59 -3.24 -27.26
N VAL A 6 8.54 -4.11 -26.89
CA VAL A 6 9.03 -4.22 -25.50
C VAL A 6 9.87 -3.01 -25.09
N LEU A 7 10.71 -2.53 -26.02
CA LEU A 7 11.52 -1.32 -25.80
C LEU A 7 10.66 -0.07 -25.63
N TRP A 8 9.57 0.04 -26.41
CA TRP A 8 8.64 1.16 -26.29
C TRP A 8 7.88 1.15 -24.96
N CYS A 9 7.45 -0.04 -24.50
CA CYS A 9 6.78 -0.18 -23.19
C CYS A 9 7.70 0.18 -22.02
N LEU A 10 8.98 -0.19 -22.06
CA LEU A 10 9.94 0.16 -21.02
C LEU A 10 10.18 1.68 -20.93
N VAL A 11 10.37 2.34 -22.08
CA VAL A 11 10.55 3.81 -22.14
C VAL A 11 9.32 4.55 -21.62
N LEU A 12 8.12 4.07 -21.93
CA LEU A 12 6.88 4.67 -21.40
C LEU A 12 6.73 4.44 -19.89
N ALA A 13 7.05 3.25 -19.38
CA ALA A 13 7.00 2.96 -17.95
C ALA A 13 7.98 3.84 -17.17
N ASP A 14 9.23 3.95 -17.64
CA ASP A 14 10.24 4.82 -17.03
C ASP A 14 9.83 6.30 -17.11
N LEU A 15 9.27 6.75 -18.23
CA LEU A 15 8.80 8.14 -18.38
C LEU A 15 7.61 8.46 -17.45
N ILE A 16 6.71 7.49 -17.24
CA ILE A 16 5.58 7.64 -16.32
C ILE A 16 6.07 7.68 -14.87
N LEU A 17 7.02 6.83 -14.48
CA LEU A 17 7.66 6.83 -13.16
C LEU A 17 8.41 8.15 -12.89
N LEU A 18 9.12 8.67 -13.89
CA LEU A 18 9.75 9.99 -13.83
C LEU A 18 8.72 11.12 -13.72
N SER A 19 7.52 10.95 -14.30
CA SER A 19 6.46 11.96 -14.26
C SER A 19 5.72 12.02 -12.92
N SER A 20 5.53 10.90 -12.21
CA SER A 20 4.76 10.84 -10.97
C SER A 20 5.59 11.19 -9.72
N GLY A 21 6.92 11.10 -9.78
CA GLY A 21 7.88 11.47 -8.71
C GLY A 21 7.72 10.73 -7.37
N ALA A 22 6.69 9.90 -7.24
CA ALA A 22 6.41 8.97 -6.18
C ALA A 22 5.84 7.68 -6.80
N GLU A 23 6.12 6.56 -6.14
CA GLU A 23 5.62 5.22 -6.43
C GLU A 23 5.20 4.58 -5.10
N LEU A 24 4.01 4.00 -5.03
CA LEU A 24 3.51 3.30 -3.86
C LEU A 24 3.05 1.90 -4.26
N VAL A 25 3.62 0.87 -3.63
CA VAL A 25 3.38 -0.53 -3.95
C VAL A 25 3.13 -1.35 -2.69
N GLN A 26 2.17 -2.28 -2.76
CA GLN A 26 2.00 -3.32 -1.76
C GLN A 26 3.07 -4.41 -1.97
N THR A 27 4.04 -4.50 -1.06
CA THR A 27 5.14 -5.46 -1.16
C THR A 27 4.88 -6.74 -0.38
N SER A 28 3.97 -6.72 0.60
CA SER A 28 3.48 -7.93 1.27
C SER A 28 2.08 -7.73 1.83
N PRO A 29 1.20 -8.75 1.76
CA PRO A 29 1.34 -9.93 0.92
C PRO A 29 1.22 -9.56 -0.57
N SER A 30 1.57 -10.47 -1.49
CA SER A 30 1.51 -10.19 -2.94
C SER A 30 0.13 -10.38 -3.56
N TYR A 31 -0.90 -10.61 -2.74
CA TYR A 31 -2.26 -10.89 -3.16
C TYR A 31 -3.23 -9.83 -2.66
N THR A 32 -4.35 -9.70 -3.36
CA THR A 32 -5.51 -8.90 -2.98
C THR A 32 -6.76 -9.66 -3.44
N PRO A 33 -7.88 -9.62 -2.70
CA PRO A 33 -8.08 -8.98 -1.41
C PRO A 33 -7.29 -9.64 -0.27
N LEU A 34 -6.97 -8.88 0.76
CA LEU A 34 -6.21 -9.29 1.94
C LEU A 34 -7.10 -10.03 2.95
N CYS A 35 -6.49 -10.82 3.83
CA CYS A 35 -7.14 -11.51 4.93
C CYS A 35 -7.00 -10.73 6.26
N PRO A 36 -8.03 -10.70 7.12
CA PRO A 36 -7.88 -10.15 8.46
C PRO A 36 -6.76 -10.86 9.22
N GLY A 37 -5.89 -10.10 9.89
CA GLY A 37 -4.71 -10.64 10.57
C GLY A 37 -3.43 -10.62 9.72
N ASP A 38 -3.53 -10.37 8.42
CA ASP A 38 -2.34 -10.28 7.55
C ASP A 38 -1.41 -9.15 7.97
N ARG A 39 -0.11 -9.39 7.79
CA ARG A 39 0.91 -8.35 7.86
C ARG A 39 1.00 -7.64 6.50
N LEU A 40 0.47 -6.43 6.44
CA LEU A 40 0.52 -5.57 5.26
C LEU A 40 1.77 -4.69 5.28
N VAL A 41 2.57 -4.75 4.22
CA VAL A 41 3.75 -3.93 3.98
C VAL A 41 3.54 -3.15 2.70
N LEU A 42 3.62 -1.83 2.83
CA LEU A 42 3.56 -0.87 1.74
C LEU A 42 4.93 -0.24 1.60
N THR A 43 5.39 -0.07 0.37
CA THR A 43 6.66 0.58 0.05
C THR A 43 6.38 1.80 -0.78
N CYS A 44 6.84 2.95 -0.31
CA CYS A 44 6.82 4.18 -1.07
C CYS A 44 8.25 4.58 -1.47
N THR A 45 8.44 4.85 -2.76
CA THR A 45 9.68 5.38 -3.31
C THR A 45 9.40 6.77 -3.90
N THR A 46 10.19 7.77 -3.54
CA THR A 46 10.11 9.14 -4.08
C THR A 46 11.46 9.58 -4.60
N THR A 47 11.50 10.55 -5.51
CA THR A 47 12.73 11.06 -6.14
C THR A 47 13.06 12.51 -5.79
N THR A 48 12.43 13.07 -4.75
CA THR A 48 12.56 14.48 -4.33
C THR A 48 13.33 14.69 -3.03
N GLY A 49 13.79 13.61 -2.38
CA GLY A 49 14.55 13.65 -1.14
C GLY A 49 13.69 13.55 0.13
N ALA A 50 12.36 13.47 -0.01
CA ALA A 50 11.39 13.34 1.07
C ALA A 50 10.22 12.41 0.68
N ALA A 51 9.63 11.73 1.66
CA ALA A 51 8.45 10.89 1.46
C ALA A 51 7.34 11.34 2.42
N PHE A 52 6.18 11.66 1.86
CA PHE A 52 5.02 12.15 2.58
C PHE A 52 3.92 11.09 2.59
N TRP A 53 3.39 10.76 3.76
CA TRP A 53 2.34 9.74 3.90
C TRP A 53 1.03 10.36 4.33
N LYS A 54 -0.06 9.98 3.67
CA LYS A 54 -1.43 10.26 4.08
C LYS A 54 -2.07 8.97 4.57
N ILE A 55 -2.50 8.98 5.82
CA ILE A 55 -2.84 7.77 6.58
C ILE A 55 -4.33 7.83 6.93
N PRO A 56 -5.09 6.75 6.73
CA PRO A 56 -6.52 6.75 7.02
C PRO A 56 -6.75 6.92 8.53
N GLY A 57 -7.73 7.74 8.91
CA GLY A 57 -8.08 7.99 10.31
C GLY A 57 -7.21 9.04 11.01
N HIS A 58 -6.11 9.49 10.39
CA HIS A 58 -5.29 10.59 10.88
C HIS A 58 -5.79 11.94 10.31
N ASP A 59 -4.90 12.93 10.19
CA ASP A 59 -5.17 14.19 9.54
C ASP A 59 -5.36 14.07 8.01
N ASN A 60 -6.08 15.04 7.44
CA ASN A 60 -6.26 15.14 6.00
C ASN A 60 -5.00 15.55 5.23
N GLN A 61 -3.94 15.95 5.95
CA GLN A 61 -2.65 16.37 5.43
C GLN A 61 -1.66 15.20 5.39
N ALA A 62 -0.71 15.24 4.45
CA ALA A 62 0.35 14.25 4.40
C ALA A 62 1.53 14.66 5.30
N GLU A 63 2.12 13.70 6.00
CA GLU A 63 3.22 13.94 6.93
C GLU A 63 4.55 13.44 6.36
N GLU A 64 5.60 14.26 6.46
CA GLU A 64 6.95 13.87 6.07
C GLU A 64 7.53 12.87 7.08
N ILE A 65 8.09 11.77 6.58
CA ILE A 65 8.71 10.76 7.43
C ILE A 65 10.21 11.03 7.54
N LEU A 66 10.61 11.54 8.71
CA LEU A 66 12.02 11.82 9.04
C LEU A 66 12.71 10.64 9.75
N GLY A 67 11.93 9.70 10.29
CA GLY A 67 12.44 8.55 11.03
C GLY A 67 11.31 7.57 11.41
N PRO A 68 11.61 6.54 12.23
CA PRO A 68 10.61 5.58 12.66
C PRO A 68 9.48 6.26 13.44
N THR A 69 8.25 6.11 12.97
CA THR A 69 7.04 6.63 13.62
C THR A 69 5.89 5.64 13.49
N THR A 70 4.84 5.80 14.28
CA THR A 70 3.63 4.96 14.19
C THR A 70 2.41 5.85 14.31
N ILE A 71 1.55 5.81 13.29
CA ILE A 71 0.37 6.65 13.19
C ILE A 71 -0.80 5.75 12.80
N GLU A 72 -1.89 5.78 13.57
CA GLU A 72 -3.08 4.95 13.34
C GLU A 72 -2.75 3.45 13.10
N GLY A 73 -1.74 2.93 13.82
CA GLY A 73 -1.30 1.54 13.71
C GLY A 73 -0.39 1.22 12.51
N LEU A 74 -0.15 2.18 11.61
CA LEU A 74 0.81 2.06 10.52
C LEU A 74 2.21 2.44 11.01
N MET A 75 3.12 1.48 11.08
CA MET A 75 4.51 1.72 11.42
C MET A 75 5.27 2.21 10.19
N LEU A 76 5.71 3.45 10.21
CA LEU A 76 6.41 4.10 9.11
C LEU A 76 7.89 4.24 9.41
N ASN A 77 8.73 4.00 8.41
CA ASN A 77 10.16 4.22 8.52
C ASN A 77 10.80 4.49 7.16
N VAL A 78 11.83 5.33 7.13
CA VAL A 78 12.73 5.45 5.96
C VAL A 78 13.69 4.27 5.98
N THR A 79 13.67 3.45 4.94
CA THR A 79 14.52 2.25 4.83
C THR A 79 15.73 2.49 3.95
N ASN A 80 15.64 3.40 2.98
CA ASN A 80 16.76 3.77 2.13
C ASN A 80 16.68 5.25 1.75
N LYS A 81 17.84 5.91 1.67
CA LYS A 81 17.99 7.24 1.12
C LYS A 81 19.26 7.28 0.29
N ASP A 82 19.10 7.35 -1.03
CA ASP A 82 20.20 7.43 -1.99
C ASP A 82 20.06 8.70 -2.84
N GLY A 83 20.84 9.72 -2.47
CA GLY A 83 20.71 11.07 -3.02
C GLY A 83 19.31 11.64 -2.79
N ASN A 84 18.60 11.91 -3.88
CA ASN A 84 17.21 12.41 -3.87
C ASN A 84 16.18 11.27 -3.85
N THR A 85 16.60 10.01 -3.98
CA THR A 85 15.68 8.88 -3.92
C THR A 85 15.48 8.49 -2.46
N VAL A 86 14.23 8.54 -1.98
CA VAL A 86 13.86 8.08 -0.63
C VAL A 86 12.93 6.90 -0.75
N THR A 87 13.29 5.79 -0.11
CA THR A 87 12.42 4.64 0.09
C THR A 87 11.97 4.60 1.54
N SER A 88 10.66 4.56 1.73
CA SER A 88 10.03 4.42 3.03
C SER A 88 9.05 3.24 3.02
N THR A 89 8.88 2.61 4.18
CA THR A 89 7.98 1.48 4.35
C THR A 89 6.93 1.79 5.40
N GLY A 90 5.68 1.48 5.09
CA GLY A 90 4.56 1.44 6.02
C GLY A 90 4.17 0.00 6.33
N ILE A 91 4.06 -0.36 7.59
CA ILE A 91 3.75 -1.73 8.03
C ILE A 91 2.57 -1.71 8.99
N TYR A 92 1.50 -2.41 8.62
CA TYR A 92 0.52 -2.90 9.59
C TYR A 92 0.90 -4.32 10.00
N GLN A 93 1.19 -4.53 11.28
CA GLN A 93 1.59 -5.86 11.78
C GLN A 93 0.47 -6.89 11.68
N SER A 94 -0.78 -6.44 11.82
CA SER A 94 -1.99 -7.25 11.69
C SER A 94 -3.11 -6.33 11.26
N ILE A 95 -3.60 -6.49 10.03
CA ILE A 95 -4.70 -5.67 9.51
C ILE A 95 -6.04 -6.14 10.06
N SER A 96 -6.91 -5.20 10.40
CA SER A 96 -8.29 -5.46 10.81
C SER A 96 -9.25 -5.12 9.67
N VAL A 97 -10.41 -5.78 9.66
CA VAL A 97 -11.53 -5.46 8.74
C VAL A 97 -11.98 -3.99 8.78
N SER A 98 -11.68 -3.26 9.85
CA SER A 98 -11.98 -1.83 9.94
C SER A 98 -11.16 -0.98 8.96
N LEU A 99 -10.03 -1.49 8.46
CA LEU A 99 -9.22 -0.86 7.41
C LEU A 99 -9.76 -1.16 6.00
N ASN A 100 -10.80 -1.99 5.85
CA ASN A 100 -11.35 -2.29 4.54
C ASN A 100 -11.93 -1.03 3.86
N GLY A 101 -11.50 -0.77 2.63
CA GLY A 101 -11.85 0.44 1.87
C GLY A 101 -11.05 1.68 2.27
N SER A 102 -10.17 1.59 3.26
CA SER A 102 -9.30 2.70 3.65
C SER A 102 -8.22 2.96 2.60
N GLN A 103 -7.84 4.23 2.45
CA GLN A 103 -6.83 4.66 1.48
C GLN A 103 -5.57 5.12 2.19
N VAL A 104 -4.44 4.54 1.79
CA VAL A 104 -3.11 5.00 2.19
C VAL A 104 -2.49 5.64 0.96
N SER A 105 -1.96 6.85 1.11
CA SER A 105 -1.31 7.54 -0.01
C SER A 105 0.11 7.93 0.32
N CYS A 106 0.95 7.98 -0.70
CA CYS A 106 2.28 8.52 -0.62
C CYS A 106 2.47 9.62 -1.67
N ALA A 107 3.20 10.67 -1.31
CA ALA A 107 3.58 11.74 -2.22
C ALA A 107 5.04 12.14 -2.02
N ARG A 108 5.57 12.78 -3.07
CA ARG A 108 6.90 13.39 -3.10
C ARG A 108 6.96 14.77 -2.44
N GLU A 109 5.81 15.42 -2.27
CA GLU A 109 5.64 16.75 -1.67
C GLU A 109 4.26 16.86 -1.01
N ASN A 110 4.15 17.69 0.03
CA ASN A 110 2.88 18.04 0.67
C ASN A 110 2.26 19.27 -0.02
N SER A 111 1.92 19.15 -1.31
CA SER A 111 1.30 20.24 -2.08
C SER A 111 -0.22 20.17 -2.00
N ILE A 112 -0.85 21.32 -1.72
CA ILE A 112 -2.31 21.47 -1.70
C ILE A 112 -2.85 21.81 -3.10
N ILE A 113 -2.00 22.26 -4.02
CA ILE A 113 -2.38 22.81 -5.33
C ILE A 113 -2.26 21.77 -6.44
N ASP A 114 -1.24 20.92 -6.40
CA ASP A 114 -1.09 19.74 -7.27
C ASP A 114 -0.65 18.53 -6.43
N PRO A 115 -1.58 17.92 -5.67
CA PRO A 115 -1.25 16.80 -4.81
C PRO A 115 -0.95 15.54 -5.64
N GLN A 116 0.33 15.29 -5.93
CA GLN A 116 0.79 14.09 -6.61
C GLN A 116 0.84 12.89 -5.64
N PHE A 117 -0.34 12.50 -5.15
CA PHE A 117 -0.51 11.31 -4.33
C PHE A 117 -0.65 10.08 -5.21
N VAL A 118 0.17 9.07 -4.92
CA VAL A 118 -0.11 7.69 -5.33
C VAL A 118 -0.83 7.01 -4.19
N THR A 119 -2.01 6.46 -4.45
CA THR A 119 -2.91 5.90 -3.43
C THR A 119 -3.09 4.41 -3.63
N ILE A 120 -3.03 3.66 -2.54
CA ILE A 120 -3.48 2.27 -2.47
C ILE A 120 -4.74 2.21 -1.61
N THR A 121 -5.76 1.54 -2.16
CA THR A 121 -6.96 1.17 -1.39
C THR A 121 -6.75 -0.20 -0.77
N ILE A 122 -6.88 -0.27 0.54
CA ILE A 122 -6.82 -1.53 1.30
C ILE A 122 -8.13 -2.27 1.07
N ASN A 123 -8.06 -3.45 0.46
CA ASN A 123 -9.23 -4.31 0.25
C ASN A 123 -9.07 -5.59 1.07
N ILE A 124 -9.99 -5.83 2.01
CA ILE A 124 -9.95 -6.97 2.93
C ILE A 124 -11.21 -7.80 2.72
N THR A 125 -11.04 -9.10 2.50
CA THR A 125 -12.14 -10.07 2.50
C THR A 125 -11.91 -11.06 3.62
N GLY A 126 -12.87 -11.18 4.53
CA GLY A 126 -12.86 -12.22 5.54
C GLY A 126 -14.30 -12.57 5.90
N ILE A 127 -14.60 -13.86 5.99
CA ILE A 127 -15.87 -14.32 6.54
C ILE A 127 -15.77 -14.14 8.05
N PHE A 128 -16.69 -13.37 8.64
CA PHE A 128 -16.87 -13.36 10.08
C PHE A 128 -17.53 -14.67 10.52
N ILE A 129 -16.76 -15.63 11.03
CA ILE A 129 -17.34 -16.66 11.89
C ILE A 129 -17.44 -16.05 13.29
N ILE A 130 -18.50 -15.27 13.53
CA ILE A 130 -18.88 -14.97 14.91
C ILE A 130 -19.19 -16.30 15.59
N ASN A 131 -18.48 -16.62 16.67
CA ASN A 131 -18.73 -17.80 17.49
C ASN A 131 -20.17 -17.73 18.05
N SER A 132 -21.13 -18.26 17.32
CA SER A 132 -22.44 -18.69 17.82
C SER A 132 -22.56 -20.16 17.50
N HIS A 133 -22.62 -20.97 18.57
CA HIS A 133 -22.78 -22.42 18.56
C HIS A 133 -23.83 -22.88 17.52
N ILE A 134 -23.43 -23.30 16.33
CA ILE A 134 -24.29 -24.09 15.42
C ILE A 134 -23.41 -25.05 14.61
N PRO A 135 -23.68 -26.37 14.60
CA PRO A 135 -22.91 -27.31 13.83
C PRO A 135 -23.44 -27.46 12.39
N ILE A 136 -22.50 -27.73 11.47
CA ILE A 136 -22.60 -28.38 10.12
C ILE A 136 -23.26 -27.54 9.00
N ILE A 137 -22.74 -27.48 7.77
CA ILE A 137 -22.93 -28.42 6.61
C ILE A 137 -21.74 -28.25 5.62
N PRO A 138 -21.22 -29.31 4.98
CA PRO A 138 -20.14 -29.19 4.00
C PRO A 138 -20.68 -28.59 2.69
N ILE A 139 -20.03 -27.53 2.17
CA ILE A 139 -20.36 -26.98 0.86
C ILE A 139 -19.21 -27.18 -0.11
N ASN A 140 -19.61 -27.70 -1.26
CA ASN A 140 -18.87 -28.12 -2.41
C ASN A 140 -17.88 -27.08 -2.99
N ASN A 141 -16.90 -27.66 -3.69
CA ASN A 141 -15.85 -27.05 -4.49
C ASN A 141 -16.33 -25.93 -5.43
N ARG A 142 -16.05 -24.67 -5.06
CA ARG A 142 -15.70 -23.59 -5.98
C ARG A 142 -14.63 -22.72 -5.32
N SER A 143 -13.54 -22.51 -6.03
CA SER A 143 -12.36 -21.74 -5.62
C SER A 143 -12.71 -20.27 -5.38
N THR A 144 -13.30 -19.97 -4.23
CA THR A 144 -13.22 -18.63 -3.64
C THR A 144 -11.91 -18.59 -2.89
N SER A 145 -11.07 -17.57 -3.12
CA SER A 145 -9.96 -17.23 -2.23
C SER A 145 -10.55 -16.86 -0.87
N SER A 146 -10.90 -17.89 -0.12
CA SER A 146 -11.37 -17.85 1.23
C SER A 146 -10.12 -17.78 2.09
N CYS A 147 -10.09 -16.83 3.00
CA CYS A 147 -9.12 -16.85 4.09
C CYS A 147 -9.46 -18.07 4.94
N ASP A 148 -8.87 -19.21 4.60
CA ASP A 148 -9.07 -20.51 5.24
C ASP A 148 -8.19 -20.66 6.49
#